data_AF-A0AAV7JIR6-F1
#
_entry.id   AF-A0AAV7JIR6-F1
#
_cell.length_a   1.000
_cell.length_b   1.000
_cell.length_c   1.000
_cell.angle_alpha   90.00
_cell.angle_beta   90.00
_cell.angle_gamma   90.00
#
_symmetry.space_group_name_H-M   'P 1'
#
loop_
_entity.id
_entity.type
_entity.pdbx_description
1 polymer ?
#
loop_
_entity_poly.entity_id
_entity_poly.type
_entity_poly.pdbx_seq_one_letter_code
_entity_poly.pdbx_strand_id
1 'polypeptide(L)'
;MSGQLSQNKAENRREDFRKYLEKSGVVDAMTKLLVGLYEEPEKPEDALDYVRKQFQGGPIEEVDVIALRNERDELSIKLKEAEDRIKELEQKVETLSTQQPQQTAS
;
A
#
# COMPACT_ATOMS: atom_id res chain seq x y z
N MET A 1 -51.94 1.42 -10.38
CA MET A 1 -50.69 1.52 -11.19
C MET A 1 -49.54 2.21 -10.44
N SER A 2 -49.79 3.04 -9.43
CA SER A 2 -48.73 3.75 -8.69
C SER A 2 -47.88 2.88 -7.75
N GLY A 3 -48.40 1.74 -7.27
CA GLY A 3 -47.65 0.81 -6.40
C GLY A 3 -46.51 0.08 -7.11
N GLN A 4 -46.71 -0.34 -8.36
CA GLN A 4 -45.70 -1.02 -9.18
C GLN A 4 -44.52 -0.10 -9.55
N LEU A 5 -44.78 1.18 -9.80
CA LEU A 5 -43.73 2.15 -10.12
C LEU A 5 -42.80 2.44 -8.91
N SER A 6 -43.34 2.36 -7.69
CA SER A 6 -42.58 2.55 -6.44
C SER A 6 -41.71 1.32 -6.11
N GLN A 7 -42.24 0.11 -6.34
CA GLN A 7 -41.49 -1.14 -6.18
C GLN A 7 -40.30 -1.22 -7.16
N ASN A 8 -40.52 -0.94 -8.44
CA ASN A 8 -39.43 -0.94 -9.44
C ASN A 8 -38.31 0.06 -9.08
N LYS A 9 -38.64 1.23 -8.51
CA LYS A 9 -37.64 2.19 -8.02
C LYS A 9 -36.87 1.69 -6.79
N ALA A 10 -37.47 0.86 -5.95
CA ALA A 10 -36.79 0.26 -4.81
C ALA A 10 -35.86 -0.88 -5.24
N GLU A 11 -36.30 -1.68 -6.21
CA GLU A 11 -35.51 -2.77 -6.81
C GLU A 11 -34.29 -2.23 -7.55
N ASN A 12 -34.45 -1.21 -8.39
CA ASN A 12 -33.33 -0.57 -9.08
C ASN A 12 -32.28 -0.04 -8.08
N ARG A 13 -32.71 0.62 -6.99
CA ARG A 13 -31.78 1.12 -5.96
C ARG A 13 -31.02 0.00 -5.26
N ARG A 14 -31.67 -1.14 -5.00
CA ARG A 14 -31.01 -2.32 -4.42
C ARG A 14 -30.00 -2.93 -5.40
N GLU A 15 -30.36 -3.01 -6.67
CA GLU A 15 -29.49 -3.54 -7.71
C GLU A 15 -28.26 -2.65 -7.94
N ASP A 16 -28.44 -1.32 -7.98
CA ASP A 16 -27.35 -0.36 -8.09
C ASP A 16 -26.40 -0.46 -6.89
N PHE A 17 -26.93 -0.63 -5.68
CA PHE A 17 -26.11 -0.83 -4.50
C PHE A 17 -25.33 -2.15 -4.54
N ARG A 18 -25.96 -3.24 -5.00
CA ARG A 18 -25.26 -4.52 -5.20
C ARG A 18 -24.12 -4.38 -6.21
N LYS A 19 -24.38 -3.76 -7.36
CA LYS A 19 -23.37 -3.49 -8.39
C LYS A 19 -22.24 -2.61 -7.86
N TYR A 20 -22.56 -1.63 -7.01
CA TYR A 20 -21.54 -0.81 -6.35
C TYR A 20 -20.64 -1.65 -5.44
N LEU A 21 -21.21 -2.52 -4.60
CA LEU A 21 -20.43 -3.39 -3.72
C LEU A 21 -19.56 -4.39 -4.49
N GLU A 22 -20.07 -4.92 -5.60
CA GLU A 22 -19.31 -5.79 -6.50
C GLU A 22 -18.17 -5.02 -7.18
N LYS A 23 -18.45 -3.86 -7.77
CA LYS A 23 -17.44 -3.03 -8.46
C LYS A 23 -16.37 -2.47 -7.54
N SER A 24 -16.73 -2.15 -6.28
CA SER A 24 -15.79 -1.66 -5.27
C SER A 24 -15.00 -2.77 -4.57
N GLY A 25 -15.23 -4.04 -4.92
CA GLY A 25 -14.50 -5.17 -4.35
C GLY A 25 -14.94 -5.58 -2.94
N VAL A 26 -15.95 -4.95 -2.36
CA VAL A 26 -16.45 -5.27 -1.00
C VAL A 26 -16.95 -6.70 -0.92
N VAL A 27 -17.66 -7.17 -1.96
CA VAL A 27 -18.16 -8.56 -2.01
C VAL A 27 -17.01 -9.57 -2.02
N ASP A 28 -15.96 -9.31 -2.79
CA ASP A 28 -14.77 -10.17 -2.87
C ASP A 28 -14.01 -10.20 -1.54
N ALA A 29 -13.81 -9.03 -0.92
CA ALA A 29 -13.17 -8.92 0.40
C ALA A 29 -13.95 -9.67 1.49
N MET A 30 -15.28 -9.53 1.54
CA MET A 30 -16.11 -10.29 2.48
C MET A 30 -16.07 -11.79 2.21
N THR A 31 -16.04 -12.19 0.92
CA THR A 31 -15.94 -13.60 0.53
C THR A 31 -14.64 -14.21 1.01
N LYS A 32 -13.50 -13.55 0.75
CA LYS A 32 -12.17 -13.99 1.21
C LYS A 32 -12.09 -14.11 2.73
N LEU A 33 -12.67 -13.15 3.47
CA LEU A 33 -12.72 -13.21 4.93
C LEU A 33 -13.51 -14.43 5.43
N LEU A 34 -14.67 -14.71 4.83
CA LEU A 34 -15.49 -15.85 5.20
C LEU A 34 -14.84 -17.18 4.83
N VAL A 35 -14.14 -17.24 3.69
CA VAL A 35 -13.34 -18.40 3.29
C VAL A 35 -12.19 -18.63 4.27
N GLY A 36 -11.43 -17.58 4.63
CA GLY A 36 -10.37 -17.69 5.64
C GLY A 36 -10.90 -18.21 6.97
N LEU A 37 -12.02 -17.66 7.46
CA LEU A 37 -12.68 -18.18 8.66
C LEU A 37 -13.15 -19.63 8.50
N TYR A 38 -13.57 -20.04 7.29
CA TYR A 38 -13.95 -21.42 6.98
C TYR A 38 -12.74 -22.37 6.97
N GLU A 39 -11.59 -21.91 6.53
CA GLU A 39 -10.36 -22.71 6.40
C GLU A 39 -9.54 -22.80 7.70
N GLU A 40 -9.82 -21.95 8.70
CA GLU A 40 -9.16 -22.02 10.01
C GLU A 40 -9.22 -23.44 10.60
N PRO A 41 -8.05 -24.07 10.89
CA PRO A 41 -7.97 -25.44 11.38
C PRO A 41 -8.59 -25.59 12.76
N GLU A 42 -8.53 -24.54 13.58
CA GLU A 42 -9.23 -24.42 14.85
C GLU A 42 -10.13 -23.18 14.78
N LYS A 43 -11.45 -23.39 14.89
CA LYS A 43 -12.40 -22.28 14.80
C LYS A 43 -12.21 -21.35 16.00
N PRO A 44 -12.11 -20.03 15.79
CA PRO A 44 -12.04 -19.09 16.89
C PRO A 44 -13.31 -19.21 17.73
N GLU A 45 -13.15 -19.20 19.06
CA GLU A 45 -14.26 -19.24 20.02
C GLU A 45 -15.20 -18.03 19.84
N ASP A 46 -14.65 -16.88 19.43
CA ASP A 46 -15.39 -15.69 19.01
C ASP A 46 -15.11 -15.34 17.53
N ALA A 47 -16.02 -15.77 16.65
CA ALA A 47 -15.96 -15.48 15.23
C ALA A 47 -16.13 -13.97 14.90
N LEU A 48 -16.85 -13.20 15.73
CA LEU A 48 -17.02 -11.77 15.50
C LEU A 48 -15.74 -11.01 15.82
N ASP A 49 -15.00 -11.43 16.85
CA ASP A 49 -13.69 -10.87 17.16
C ASP A 49 -12.68 -11.13 16.04
N TYR A 50 -12.68 -12.33 15.46
CA TYR A 50 -11.88 -12.67 14.28
C TYR A 50 -12.16 -11.73 13.10
N VAL A 51 -13.45 -11.54 12.77
CA VAL A 51 -13.89 -10.65 11.69
C VAL A 51 -13.42 -9.22 11.96
N ARG A 52 -13.58 -8.70 13.19
CA ARG A 52 -13.14 -7.35 13.57
C ARG A 52 -11.63 -7.17 13.40
N LYS A 53 -10.83 -8.13 13.84
CA LYS A 53 -9.37 -8.09 13.70
C LYS A 53 -8.94 -8.05 12.24
N GLN A 54 -9.58 -8.85 11.38
CA GLN A 54 -9.28 -8.84 9.95
C GLN A 54 -9.67 -7.53 9.24
N PHE A 55 -10.72 -6.84 9.71
CA PHE A 55 -11.04 -5.50 9.18
C PHE A 55 -10.15 -4.39 9.75
N GLN A 56 -9.65 -4.53 10.98
CA GLN A 56 -8.76 -3.53 11.61
C GLN A 56 -7.32 -3.62 11.11
N GLY A 57 -6.84 -4.82 10.80
CA GLY A 57 -5.54 -5.07 10.17
C GLY A 57 -5.69 -5.41 8.70
N GLY A 58 -6.57 -4.70 7.99
CA GLY A 58 -7.03 -5.00 6.62
C GLY A 58 -5.95 -5.55 5.69
N PRO A 59 -6.32 -6.37 4.70
CA PRO A 59 -5.36 -7.12 3.89
C PRO A 59 -4.35 -6.15 3.29
N ILE A 60 -3.15 -6.11 3.88
CA ILE A 60 -2.00 -5.60 3.16
C ILE A 60 -1.80 -6.69 2.12
N GLU A 61 -2.21 -6.43 0.88
CA GLU A 61 -1.99 -7.38 -0.20
C GLU A 61 -0.52 -7.81 -0.09
N GLU A 62 -0.28 -9.11 0.06
CA GLU A 62 1.08 -9.62 0.29
C GLU A 62 2.04 -9.13 -0.82
N VAL A 63 1.47 -8.89 -2.00
CA VAL A 63 2.06 -8.23 -3.17
C VAL A 63 2.49 -6.78 -2.88
N ASP A 64 1.67 -5.96 -2.23
CA ASP A 64 2.02 -4.59 -1.83
C ASP A 64 3.12 -4.58 -0.77
N VAL A 65 3.11 -5.52 0.18
CA VAL A 65 4.20 -5.63 1.18
C VAL A 65 5.53 -5.96 0.49
N ILE A 66 5.51 -6.90 -0.46
CA ILE A 66 6.71 -7.30 -1.20
C ILE A 66 7.19 -6.16 -2.11
N ALA A 67 6.28 -5.49 -2.82
CA ALA A 67 6.60 -4.35 -3.67
C ALA A 67 7.20 -3.18 -2.86
N LEU A 68 6.59 -2.84 -1.73
CA LEU A 68 7.09 -1.80 -0.82
C LEU A 68 8.45 -2.15 -0.21
N ARG A 69 8.69 -3.43 0.12
CA ARG A 69 10.00 -3.89 0.60
C ARG A 69 11.08 -3.76 -0.47
N ASN A 70 10.78 -4.18 -1.70
CA ASN A 70 11.70 -4.07 -2.83
C ASN A 70 12.03 -2.60 -3.14
N GLU A 71 11.02 -1.73 -3.16
CA GLU A 71 11.23 -0.29 -3.37
C GLU A 71 12.08 0.32 -2.25
N ARG A 72 11.84 -0.07 -0.99
CA ARG A 72 12.66 0.38 0.14
C ARG A 72 14.11 -0.07 0.01
N ASP A 73 14.35 -1.32 -0.40
CA ASP A 73 15.71 -1.85 -0.62
C ASP A 73 16.41 -1.11 -1.78
N GLU A 74 15.74 -0.89 -2.90
CA GLU A 74 16.29 -0.11 -4.03
C GLU A 74 16.62 1.34 -3.63
N LEU A 75 15.71 2.01 -2.93
CA LEU A 75 15.93 3.38 -2.45
C LEU A 75 17.09 3.44 -1.46
N SER A 76 17.23 2.44 -0.59
CA SER A 76 18.34 2.36 0.36
C SER A 76 19.69 2.19 -0.33
N ILE A 77 19.76 1.45 -1.45
CA ILE A 77 20.98 1.31 -2.25
C ILE A 77 21.33 2.65 -2.91
N LYS A 78 20.36 3.29 -3.58
CA LYS A 78 20.55 4.59 -4.24
C LYS A 78 20.98 5.68 -3.25
N LEU A 79 20.40 5.68 -2.05
CA LEU A 79 20.78 6.61 -0.98
C LEU A 79 22.27 6.45 -0.63
N LYS A 80 22.70 5.21 -0.40
CA LYS A 80 24.10 4.92 -0.06
C LYS A 80 25.06 5.33 -1.18
N GLU A 81 24.73 5.03 -2.43
CA GLU A 81 25.55 5.44 -3.59
C GLU A 81 25.66 6.96 -3.71
N ALA A 82 24.55 7.68 -3.46
CA ALA A 82 24.55 9.13 -3.47
C ALA A 82 25.40 9.71 -2.33
N GLU A 83 25.28 9.16 -1.12
CA GLU A 83 26.09 9.54 0.05
C GLU A 83 27.59 9.31 -0.19
N ASP A 84 27.97 8.15 -0.74
CA ASP A 84 29.36 7.84 -1.08
C ASP A 84 29.88 8.80 -2.16
N ARG A 85 29.05 9.16 -3.13
CA ARG A 85 29.44 10.10 -4.19
C ARG A 85 29.58 11.54 -3.68
N ILE A 86 28.69 11.97 -2.79
CA ILE A 86 28.81 13.27 -2.11
C ILE A 86 30.15 13.33 -1.37
N LYS A 87 30.47 12.30 -0.58
CA LYS A 87 31.71 12.22 0.17
C LYS A 87 32.95 12.26 -0.72
N GLU A 88 32.94 11.53 -1.84
CA GLU A 88 34.04 11.54 -2.81
C GLU A 88 34.22 12.93 -3.46
N LEU A 89 33.11 13.60 -3.80
CA LEU A 89 33.14 14.93 -4.39
C LEU A 89 33.60 16.00 -3.38
N GLU A 90 33.15 15.93 -2.14
CA GLU A 90 33.60 16.81 -1.06
C GLU A 90 35.12 16.68 -0.84
N GLN A 91 35.65 15.45 -0.81
CA GLN A 91 37.10 15.22 -0.74
C GLN A 91 37.85 15.78 -1.95
N LYS A 92 37.30 15.66 -3.16
CA LYS A 92 37.90 16.25 -4.37
C LYS A 92 37.90 17.77 -4.34
N VAL A 93 36.81 18.39 -3.87
CA VAL A 93 36.72 19.85 -3.72
C VAL A 93 37.74 20.34 -2.69
N GLU A 94 37.88 19.65 -1.56
CA GLU A 94 38.84 20.01 -0.52
C GLU A 94 40.29 19.87 -0.98
N THR A 95 40.61 18.79 -1.69
CA THR A 95 41.95 18.56 -2.25
C THR A 95 42.31 19.53 -3.38
N LEU A 96 41.34 19.96 -4.20
CA LEU A 96 41.54 20.97 -5.25
C LEU A 96 41.65 22.39 -4.66
N SER A 97 40.89 22.70 -3.62
CA SER A 97 40.97 23.95 -2.85
C SER A 97 42.33 24.14 -2.19
N THR A 98 42.89 23.06 -1.60
CA THR A 98 44.22 23.07 -0.97
C THR A 98 45.38 23.06 -1.98
N GLN A 99 45.13 22.70 -3.25
CA GLN A 99 46.12 22.66 -4.33
C GLN A 99 46.10 23.89 -5.27
N GLN A 100 45.34 24.95 -4.97
CA GLN A 100 45.52 26.24 -5.64
C GLN A 100 46.58 27.09 -4.90
N PRO A 101 47.87 27.08 -5.29
CA PRO A 101 48.81 28.09 -4.86
C PRO A 101 48.41 29.45 -5.45
N GLN A 102 48.42 30.45 -4.57
CA GLN A 102 48.46 31.89 -4.81
C GLN A 102 49.18 32.31 -6.12
N GLN A 103 48.50 32.26 -7.26
CA GLN A 103 49.00 32.81 -8.53
C GLN A 103 47.97 33.71 -9.19
N THR A 104 47.58 34.77 -8.48
CA THR A 104 47.12 36.07 -9.03
C THR A 104 47.17 37.04 -7.85
N ALA A 105 47.89 38.16 -7.82
CA ALA A 105 48.51 38.97 -8.85
C ALA A 105 49.70 39.75 -8.26
N SER A 106 50.75 39.95 -9.06
CA SER A 106 51.68 41.09 -8.93
C SER A 106 51.12 42.29 -9.69
#